data_AF-A0A1L9VQY0-F1
#
_entry.id   AF-A0A1L9VQY0-F1
#
_cell.length_a   1.000
_cell.length_b   1.000
_cell.length_c   1.000
_cell.angle_alpha   90.00
_cell.angle_beta   90.00
_cell.angle_gamma   90.00
#
_symmetry.space_group_name_H-M   'P 1'
#
loop_
_entity.id
_entity.type
_entity.pdbx_description
1 polymer ?
#
loop_
_entity_poly.entity_id
_entity_poly.type
_entity_poly.pdbx_seq_one_letter_code
_entity_poly.pdbx_strand_id
1 'polypeptide(L)'
;MRRRSDSGFPSHKTQQHGKVGKRDSLFYSDLSGGGAIAKASEWYSKNVRKGRGSVAFNDIVNKKWYEAQGMELGRQSPAKVDQFQKRLSQAFAEASKGTVYFFTKEENEGTCMPDTQAWRGWEFPALTRNRDVKEIIQVDPRQAIDKGHVIWTPADGPSYNAPRG
;
A
#
# COMPACT_ATOMS: atom_id res chain seq x y z
N MET A 1 43.64 -15.39 12.55
CA MET A 1 42.78 -15.02 13.70
C MET A 1 41.77 -13.98 13.22
N ARG A 2 40.49 -14.38 13.18
CA ARG A 2 39.22 -13.62 12.96
C ARG A 2 39.23 -12.40 12.01
N ARG A 3 38.76 -12.62 10.77
CA ARG A 3 38.12 -11.58 9.95
C ARG A 3 36.81 -11.18 10.63
N ARG A 4 36.60 -9.88 10.85
CA ARG A 4 35.29 -9.32 11.22
C ARG A 4 34.37 -9.54 10.02
N SER A 5 33.34 -10.35 10.23
CA SER A 5 32.21 -10.45 9.32
C SER A 5 31.39 -9.17 9.45
N ASP A 6 31.47 -8.32 8.43
CA ASP A 6 30.48 -7.29 8.19
C ASP A 6 29.12 -7.99 8.05
N SER A 7 28.32 -7.95 9.11
CA SER A 7 26.90 -8.26 9.07
C SER A 7 26.17 -7.09 8.41
N GLY A 8 26.48 -6.85 7.13
CA GLY A 8 25.67 -6.06 6.24
C GLY A 8 24.40 -6.84 5.95
N PHE A 9 23.33 -6.56 6.69
CA PHE A 9 21.99 -6.98 6.28
C PHE A 9 21.69 -6.33 4.91
N PRO A 10 21.47 -7.10 3.84
CA PRO A 10 21.19 -6.49 2.56
C PRO A 10 19.79 -5.86 2.59
N SER A 11 19.73 -4.55 2.37
CA SER A 11 18.57 -3.66 2.20
C SER A 11 17.73 -3.95 0.95
N HIS A 12 17.70 -5.21 0.51
CA HIS A 12 17.26 -5.63 -0.80
C HIS A 12 15.76 -5.92 -0.92
N LYS A 13 14.93 -5.33 -0.06
CA LYS A 13 13.51 -5.74 0.03
C LYS A 13 12.54 -4.56 0.00
N THR A 14 13.05 -3.44 -0.50
CA THR A 14 12.37 -2.36 -1.24
C THR A 14 12.69 -2.45 -2.74
N GLN A 15 13.17 -3.61 -3.23
CA GLN A 15 13.84 -3.79 -4.53
C GLN A 15 13.04 -3.39 -5.80
N GLN A 16 11.75 -3.09 -5.68
CA GLN A 16 10.92 -2.58 -6.76
C GLN A 16 10.56 -1.09 -6.61
N HIS A 17 11.16 -0.33 -5.68
CA HIS A 17 10.87 1.09 -5.48
C HIS A 17 10.88 1.90 -6.81
N GLY A 18 11.90 1.68 -7.65
CA GLY A 18 11.98 2.31 -8.99
C GLY A 18 11.02 1.74 -10.05
N LYS A 19 10.40 0.58 -9.79
CA LYS A 19 9.34 -0.02 -10.62
C LYS A 19 7.93 0.42 -10.15
N VAL A 20 7.73 0.71 -8.86
CA VAL A 20 6.47 1.22 -8.31
C VAL A 20 6.06 2.51 -9.00
N GLY A 21 6.95 3.51 -9.04
CA GLY A 21 6.62 4.81 -9.63
C GLY A 21 6.25 4.79 -11.11
N LYS A 22 6.46 3.67 -11.81
CA LYS A 22 6.06 3.47 -13.22
C LYS A 22 4.66 2.89 -13.39
N ARG A 23 4.00 2.45 -12.32
CA ARG A 23 2.69 1.79 -12.32
C ARG A 23 1.72 2.48 -11.37
N ASP A 24 0.43 2.28 -11.60
CA ASP A 24 -0.62 2.75 -10.70
C ASP A 24 -0.68 1.82 -9.47
N SER A 25 -0.71 2.41 -8.27
CA SER A 25 -0.58 1.65 -7.02
C SER A 25 -1.94 1.23 -6.50
N LEU A 26 -2.08 -0.05 -6.12
CA LEU A 26 -3.31 -0.61 -5.56
C LEU A 26 -3.15 -0.85 -4.05
N PHE A 27 -3.99 -0.17 -3.27
CA PHE A 27 -4.14 -0.35 -1.83
C PHE A 27 -5.51 -0.94 -1.53
N TYR A 28 -5.65 -1.62 -0.39
CA TYR A 28 -6.93 -2.21 -0.02
C TYR A 28 -7.11 -2.26 1.49
N SER A 29 -8.35 -2.10 1.94
CA SER A 29 -8.73 -2.34 3.33
C SER A 29 -10.10 -3.01 3.39
N ASP A 30 -10.32 -3.81 4.43
CA ASP A 30 -11.61 -4.40 4.78
C ASP A 30 -12.33 -5.17 3.64
N LEU A 31 -11.60 -5.73 2.67
CA LEU A 31 -12.19 -6.52 1.58
C LEU A 31 -12.46 -8.00 1.92
N SER A 32 -12.27 -8.41 3.18
CA SER A 32 -12.52 -9.75 3.74
C SER A 32 -12.15 -10.91 2.78
N GLY A 33 -10.89 -11.39 2.86
CA GLY A 33 -10.47 -12.66 2.26
C GLY A 33 -9.14 -12.62 1.50
N GLY A 34 -8.52 -13.80 1.32
CA GLY A 34 -7.23 -13.96 0.62
C GLY A 34 -7.23 -13.58 -0.87
N GLY A 35 -8.36 -13.17 -1.43
CA GLY A 35 -8.53 -12.75 -2.82
C GLY A 35 -8.62 -11.24 -3.06
N ALA A 36 -8.44 -10.40 -2.03
CA ALA A 36 -8.56 -8.94 -2.17
C ALA A 36 -7.66 -8.35 -3.28
N ILE A 37 -6.40 -8.81 -3.35
CA ILE A 37 -5.45 -8.39 -4.40
C ILE A 37 -5.91 -8.85 -5.78
N ALA A 38 -6.42 -10.09 -5.90
CA ALA A 38 -6.91 -10.62 -7.16
C ALA A 38 -8.11 -9.80 -7.67
N LYS A 39 -9.07 -9.49 -6.79
CA LYS A 39 -10.23 -8.66 -7.11
C LYS A 39 -9.83 -7.23 -7.51
N ALA A 40 -8.92 -6.60 -6.76
CA ALA A 40 -8.41 -5.27 -7.10
C ALA A 40 -7.71 -5.25 -8.46
N SER A 41 -6.87 -6.26 -8.73
CA SER A 41 -6.14 -6.39 -10.00
C SER A 41 -7.07 -6.67 -11.18
N GLU A 42 -8.09 -7.51 -10.97
CA GLU A 42 -9.12 -7.82 -11.97
C GLU A 42 -10.00 -6.59 -12.27
N TRP A 43 -10.42 -5.87 -11.24
CA TRP A 43 -11.18 -4.63 -11.44
C TRP A 43 -10.35 -3.62 -12.23
N TYR A 44 -9.08 -3.45 -11.85
CA TYR A 44 -8.17 -2.51 -12.52
C TYR A 44 -7.98 -2.87 -14.00
N SER A 45 -7.70 -4.14 -14.32
CA SER A 45 -7.47 -4.57 -15.71
C SER A 45 -8.70 -4.41 -16.61
N LYS A 46 -9.90 -4.58 -16.05
CA LYS A 46 -11.17 -4.40 -16.78
C LYS A 46 -11.53 -2.94 -17.00
N ASN A 47 -11.30 -2.07 -16.00
CA ASN A 47 -11.81 -0.70 -16.01
C ASN A 47 -10.77 0.34 -16.45
N VAL A 48 -9.48 0.09 -16.24
CA VAL A 48 -8.40 1.06 -16.48
C VAL A 48 -7.65 0.69 -17.77
N ARG A 49 -8.27 0.94 -18.92
CA ARG A 49 -7.73 0.57 -20.24
C ARG A 49 -6.44 1.31 -20.67
N LYS A 50 -6.25 2.54 -20.20
CA LYS A 50 -5.11 3.41 -20.54
C LYS A 50 -4.19 3.69 -19.34
N GLY A 51 -4.29 2.87 -18.29
CA GLY A 51 -3.45 3.01 -17.09
C GLY A 51 -2.02 2.57 -17.35
N ARG A 52 -1.14 2.78 -16.36
CA ARG A 52 0.30 2.47 -16.47
C ARG A 52 0.63 1.01 -16.13
N GLY A 53 -0.38 0.15 -16.13
CA GLY A 53 -0.37 -1.13 -15.41
C GLY A 53 -0.44 -0.93 -13.89
N SER A 54 -0.80 -1.98 -13.17
CA SER A 54 -0.97 -1.93 -11.71
C SER A 54 0.16 -2.62 -10.95
N VAL A 55 0.34 -2.21 -9.69
CA VAL A 55 1.22 -2.86 -8.73
C VAL A 55 0.55 -2.86 -7.35
N ALA A 56 0.55 -3.99 -6.66
CA ALA A 56 0.06 -4.15 -5.30
C ALA A 56 1.20 -4.54 -4.35
N PHE A 57 0.93 -4.55 -3.04
CA PHE A 57 1.92 -4.86 -2.00
C PHE A 57 2.69 -6.17 -2.25
N ASN A 58 1.99 -7.24 -2.67
CA ASN A 58 2.64 -8.54 -2.94
C ASN A 58 3.60 -8.53 -4.14
N ASP A 59 3.46 -7.58 -5.06
CA ASP A 59 4.32 -7.48 -6.25
C ASP A 59 5.67 -6.83 -5.94
N ILE A 60 5.74 -6.07 -4.85
CA ILE A 60 6.92 -5.24 -4.50
C ILE A 60 7.77 -5.85 -3.40
N VAL A 61 7.21 -6.81 -2.64
CA VAL A 61 7.92 -7.47 -1.56
C VAL A 61 8.35 -8.88 -1.98
N ASN A 62 9.60 -9.24 -1.69
CA ASN A 62 10.06 -10.61 -1.88
C ASN A 62 9.41 -11.53 -0.81
N LYS A 63 8.48 -12.41 -1.24
CA LYS A 63 7.70 -13.29 -0.36
C LYS A 63 8.53 -14.03 0.70
N LYS A 64 9.59 -14.76 0.29
CA LYS A 64 10.45 -15.53 1.20
C LYS A 64 11.07 -14.68 2.31
N TRP A 65 11.45 -13.45 1.99
CA TRP A 65 11.96 -12.53 2.99
C TRP A 65 10.92 -12.09 3.98
N TYR A 66 9.76 -11.70 3.44
CA TYR A 66 8.71 -11.08 4.21
C TYR A 66 8.18 -12.08 5.22
N GLU A 67 8.04 -13.33 4.79
CA GLU A 67 7.76 -14.47 5.66
C GLU A 67 8.86 -14.66 6.71
N ALA A 68 10.15 -14.61 6.33
CA ALA A 68 11.25 -14.73 7.29
C ALA A 68 11.28 -13.58 8.32
N GLN A 69 11.08 -12.33 7.90
CA GLN A 69 11.00 -11.17 8.80
C GLN A 69 9.77 -11.26 9.70
N GLY A 70 8.62 -11.58 9.15
CA GLY A 70 7.37 -11.74 9.91
C GLY A 70 7.48 -12.85 10.95
N MET A 71 8.13 -13.96 10.61
CA MET A 71 8.37 -15.07 11.55
C MET A 71 9.30 -14.66 12.69
N GLU A 72 10.39 -13.96 12.39
CA GLU A 72 11.36 -13.52 13.41
C GLU A 72 10.78 -12.43 14.33
N LEU A 73 10.07 -11.45 13.78
CA LEU A 73 9.38 -10.43 14.56
C LEU A 73 8.22 -11.03 15.36
N GLY A 74 7.52 -12.01 14.80
CA GLY A 74 6.41 -12.71 15.45
C GLY A 74 6.81 -13.52 16.67
N ARG A 75 8.05 -14.05 16.70
CA ARG A 75 8.62 -14.67 17.91
C ARG A 75 8.77 -13.68 19.06
N GLN A 76 8.88 -12.38 18.77
CA GLN A 76 9.03 -11.34 19.79
C GLN A 76 7.67 -10.79 20.21
N SER A 77 6.84 -10.36 19.26
CA SER A 77 5.43 -10.05 19.51
C SER A 77 4.63 -9.87 18.22
N PRO A 78 3.31 -10.16 18.25
CA PRO A 78 2.41 -9.84 17.13
C PRO A 78 2.42 -8.34 16.77
N ALA A 79 2.56 -7.46 17.77
CA ALA A 79 2.60 -6.01 17.57
C ALA A 79 3.81 -5.56 16.72
N LYS A 80 4.96 -6.25 16.80
CA LYS A 80 6.12 -5.96 15.96
C LYS A 80 5.88 -6.35 14.50
N VAL A 81 5.15 -7.43 14.25
CA VAL A 81 4.75 -7.83 12.89
C VAL A 81 3.82 -6.78 12.30
N ASP A 82 2.78 -6.37 13.05
CA ASP A 82 1.84 -5.32 12.63
C ASP A 82 2.58 -4.01 12.30
N GLN A 83 3.48 -3.55 13.17
CA GLN A 83 4.27 -2.35 12.93
C GLN A 83 5.17 -2.48 11.68
N PHE A 84 5.82 -3.62 11.48
CA PHE A 84 6.63 -3.87 10.29
C PHE A 84 5.81 -3.82 9.00
N GLN A 85 4.63 -4.44 9.00
CA GLN A 85 3.72 -4.44 7.85
C GLN A 85 3.24 -3.03 7.52
N LYS A 86 2.85 -2.25 8.54
CA LYS A 86 2.40 -0.86 8.39
C LYS A 86 3.50 0.06 7.85
N ARG A 87 4.73 -0.06 8.36
CA ARG A 87 5.90 0.68 7.84
C ARG A 87 6.21 0.35 6.39
N LEU A 88 6.14 -0.93 6.00
CA LEU A 88 6.32 -1.32 4.60
C LEU A 88 5.23 -0.74 3.71
N SER A 89 3.99 -0.70 4.19
CA SER A 89 2.89 -0.12 3.43
C SER A 89 3.00 1.40 3.30
N GLN A 90 3.50 2.09 4.32
CA GLN A 90 3.86 3.49 4.24
C GLN A 90 4.95 3.73 3.19
N ALA A 91 6.02 2.94 3.21
CA ALA A 91 7.09 3.05 2.22
C ALA A 91 6.58 2.80 0.79
N PHE A 92 5.58 1.93 0.61
CA PHE A 92 4.91 1.76 -0.67
C PHE A 92 4.14 3.02 -1.09
N ALA A 93 3.40 3.66 -0.17
CA ALA A 93 2.70 4.92 -0.42
C ALA A 93 3.66 6.08 -0.77
N GLU A 94 4.80 6.17 -0.10
CA GLU A 94 5.85 7.16 -0.39
C GLU A 94 6.49 6.93 -1.78
N ALA A 95 6.48 5.68 -2.26
CA ALA A 95 6.99 5.29 -3.57
C ALA A 95 6.00 5.51 -4.72
N SER A 96 4.71 5.56 -4.41
CA SER A 96 3.63 5.67 -5.38
C SER A 96 3.74 6.95 -6.18
N LYS A 97 3.24 6.91 -7.42
CA LYS A 97 3.14 8.07 -8.31
C LYS A 97 1.84 7.97 -9.09
N GLY A 98 1.37 9.06 -9.70
CA GLY A 98 0.21 9.07 -10.57
C GLY A 98 -1.10 8.81 -9.83
N THR A 99 -2.00 8.06 -10.46
CA THR A 99 -3.29 7.67 -9.86
C THR A 99 -3.08 6.50 -8.92
N VAL A 100 -3.64 6.61 -7.71
CA VAL A 100 -3.64 5.55 -6.71
C VAL A 100 -5.06 5.05 -6.54
N TYR A 101 -5.24 3.73 -6.50
CA TYR A 101 -6.53 3.10 -6.32
C TYR A 101 -6.61 2.48 -4.93
N PHE A 102 -7.63 2.87 -4.17
CA PHE A 102 -7.94 2.35 -2.86
C PHE A 102 -9.20 1.48 -2.93
N PHE A 103 -9.04 0.18 -2.73
CA PHE A 103 -10.15 -0.76 -2.79
C PHE A 103 -10.68 -1.07 -1.40
N THR A 104 -11.95 -0.76 -1.17
CA THR A 104 -12.64 -1.00 0.10
C THR A 104 -14.12 -1.22 -0.18
N LYS A 105 -14.87 -1.70 0.81
CA LYS A 105 -16.33 -1.73 0.73
C LYS A 105 -16.91 -0.33 0.55
N GLU A 106 -17.98 -0.17 -0.22
CA GLU A 106 -18.66 1.14 -0.40
C GLU A 106 -19.14 1.73 0.93
N GLU A 107 -19.49 0.86 1.90
CA GLU A 107 -19.88 1.28 3.24
C GLU A 107 -18.78 2.01 4.02
N ASN A 108 -17.52 1.91 3.57
CA ASN A 108 -16.38 2.58 4.19
C ASN A 108 -16.12 3.92 3.51
N GLU A 109 -16.03 4.99 4.30
CA GLU A 109 -15.51 6.27 3.85
C GLU A 109 -13.98 6.27 3.96
N GLY A 110 -13.27 6.20 2.82
CA GLY A 110 -11.81 6.05 2.79
C GLY A 110 -11.04 7.16 3.49
N THR A 111 -11.61 8.37 3.59
CA THR A 111 -11.03 9.51 4.32
C THR A 111 -11.29 9.46 5.83
N CYS A 112 -12.21 8.61 6.31
CA CYS A 112 -12.70 8.57 7.69
C CYS A 112 -12.57 7.18 8.35
N MET A 113 -11.80 6.26 7.76
CA MET A 113 -11.53 4.94 8.36
C MET A 113 -10.80 5.03 9.70
N PRO A 114 -10.85 4.00 10.57
CA PRO A 114 -10.12 3.99 11.84
C PRO A 114 -8.61 4.12 11.65
N ASP A 115 -7.99 5.01 12.44
CA ASP A 115 -6.54 5.30 12.37
C ASP A 115 -5.63 4.13 12.82
N THR A 116 -6.22 3.09 13.39
CA THR A 116 -5.57 1.83 13.75
C THR A 116 -5.30 0.95 12.52
N GLN A 117 -6.01 1.19 11.42
CA GLN A 117 -5.80 0.52 10.14
C GLN A 117 -4.60 1.14 9.39
N ALA A 118 -3.89 0.31 8.63
CA ALA A 118 -2.75 0.75 7.82
C ALA A 118 -3.13 1.90 6.88
N TRP A 119 -4.30 1.80 6.23
CA TRP A 119 -4.81 2.83 5.33
C TRP A 119 -4.83 4.22 5.98
N ARG A 120 -5.61 4.40 7.05
CA ARG A 120 -5.78 5.74 7.65
C ARG A 120 -4.54 6.23 8.40
N GLY A 121 -3.83 5.35 9.10
CA GLY A 121 -2.74 5.76 9.98
C GLY A 121 -1.39 5.92 9.28
N TRP A 122 -1.16 5.24 8.16
CA TRP A 122 0.15 5.15 7.51
C TRP A 122 0.09 5.49 6.03
N GLU A 123 -0.80 4.85 5.27
CA GLU A 123 -0.80 4.92 3.80
C GLU A 123 -1.40 6.24 3.30
N PHE A 124 -2.65 6.56 3.66
CA PHE A 124 -3.34 7.77 3.21
C PHE A 124 -2.58 9.05 3.61
N PRO A 125 -2.07 9.21 4.84
CA PRO A 125 -1.24 10.37 5.18
C PRO A 125 0.06 10.50 4.40
N ALA A 126 0.69 9.38 4.04
CA ALA A 126 1.89 9.39 3.20
C ALA A 126 1.55 9.74 1.75
N LEU A 127 0.48 9.16 1.20
CA LEU A 127 -0.01 9.44 -0.15
C LEU A 127 -0.37 10.92 -0.34
N THR A 128 -1.12 11.50 0.60
CA THR A 128 -1.54 12.91 0.52
C THR A 128 -0.38 13.92 0.68
N ARG A 129 0.79 13.46 1.14
CA ARG A 129 2.04 14.25 1.21
C ARG A 129 2.99 13.98 0.04
N ASN A 130 2.71 12.95 -0.75
CA ASN A 130 3.55 12.55 -1.86
C ASN A 130 3.23 13.42 -3.10
N ARG A 131 4.18 14.28 -3.49
CA ARG A 131 4.02 15.22 -4.61
C ARG A 131 3.86 14.55 -5.97
N ASP A 132 4.22 13.27 -6.08
CA ASP A 132 4.09 12.53 -7.33
C ASP A 132 2.70 11.89 -7.49
N VAL A 133 1.87 11.85 -6.44
CA VAL A 133 0.49 11.34 -6.49
C VAL A 133 -0.44 12.43 -7.04
N LYS A 134 -1.26 12.06 -8.03
CA LYS A 134 -2.17 12.99 -8.73
C LYS A 134 -3.59 12.95 -8.19
N GLU A 135 -4.04 11.78 -7.78
CA GLU A 135 -5.36 11.55 -7.22
C GLU A 135 -5.39 10.20 -6.50
N ILE A 136 -6.33 10.05 -5.56
CA ILE A 136 -6.67 8.77 -4.95
C ILE A 136 -8.12 8.47 -5.30
N ILE A 137 -8.36 7.33 -5.95
CA ILE A 137 -9.67 6.84 -6.35
C ILE A 137 -10.07 5.70 -5.42
N GLN A 138 -11.18 5.86 -4.70
CA GLN A 138 -11.80 4.77 -3.95
C GLN A 138 -12.69 3.93 -4.86
N VAL A 139 -12.66 2.61 -4.67
CA VAL A 139 -13.44 1.63 -5.44
C VAL A 139 -13.96 0.52 -4.52
N ASP A 140 -15.21 0.13 -4.69
CA ASP A 140 -15.77 -1.14 -4.21
C ASP A 140 -15.72 -2.23 -5.29
N PRO A 141 -14.73 -3.14 -5.25
CA PRO A 141 -14.59 -4.18 -6.25
C PRO A 141 -15.66 -5.28 -6.14
N ARG A 142 -16.53 -5.25 -5.12
CA ARG A 142 -17.69 -6.16 -5.01
C ARG A 142 -18.81 -5.72 -5.94
N GLN A 143 -18.81 -4.45 -6.35
CA GLN A 143 -19.84 -3.87 -7.20
C GLN A 143 -19.33 -3.75 -8.63
N ALA A 144 -19.87 -4.57 -9.53
CA ALA A 144 -19.42 -4.60 -10.93
C ALA A 144 -19.61 -3.26 -11.66
N ILE A 145 -20.54 -2.43 -11.20
CA ILE A 145 -20.85 -1.12 -11.77
C ILE A 145 -19.98 0.00 -11.22
N ASP A 146 -19.30 -0.19 -10.10
CA ASP A 146 -18.50 0.87 -9.50
C ASP A 146 -17.29 1.20 -10.39
N LYS A 147 -17.22 2.45 -10.82
CA LYS A 147 -16.15 3.02 -11.65
C LYS A 147 -15.08 3.73 -10.83
N GLY A 148 -15.27 3.77 -9.52
CA GLY A 148 -14.47 4.51 -8.58
C GLY A 148 -14.85 5.97 -8.52
N HIS A 149 -14.57 6.59 -7.39
CA HIS A 149 -14.72 8.02 -7.17
C HIS A 149 -13.46 8.60 -6.55
N VAL A 150 -13.15 9.85 -6.87
CA VAL A 150 -11.99 10.54 -6.32
C VAL A 150 -12.27 10.90 -4.87
N ILE A 151 -11.41 10.47 -3.96
CA ILE A 151 -11.48 10.81 -2.52
C ILE A 151 -10.41 11.82 -2.09
N TRP A 152 -9.45 12.09 -2.97
CA TRP A 152 -8.39 13.06 -2.72
C TRP A 152 -7.68 13.49 -4.01
N THR A 153 -7.32 14.76 -4.09
CA THR A 153 -6.41 15.38 -5.06
C THR A 153 -5.43 16.33 -4.32
N PRO A 154 -4.33 16.76 -4.95
CA PRO A 154 -3.43 17.75 -4.36
C PRO A 154 -4.12 19.07 -3.94
N ALA A 155 -5.26 19.42 -4.54
CA ALA A 155 -6.02 20.62 -4.17
C ALA A 155 -6.66 20.52 -2.78
N ASP A 156 -6.90 19.32 -2.26
CA ASP A 156 -7.47 19.08 -0.93
C ASP A 156 -6.42 19.25 0.19
N GLY A 157 -5.13 19.35 -0.18
CA GLY A 157 -4.02 19.43 0.77
C GLY A 157 -3.70 18.09 1.46
N PRO A 158 -2.62 18.05 2.27
CA PRO A 158 -2.26 16.84 2.99
C PRO A 158 -3.30 16.48 4.06
N SER A 159 -3.44 15.20 4.39
CA SER A 159 -4.26 14.79 5.53
C SER A 159 -3.79 15.50 6.81
N TYR A 160 -4.74 15.88 7.68
CA TYR A 160 -4.42 16.59 8.92
C TYR A 160 -3.36 15.86 9.77
N ASN A 161 -3.51 14.54 9.91
CA ASN A 161 -2.54 13.71 10.62
C ASN A 161 -1.32 13.40 9.75
N ALA A 162 -0.14 13.38 10.35
CA ALA A 162 1.08 12.83 9.74
C ALA A 162 1.04 11.29 9.70
N PRO A 163 1.74 10.65 8.75
CA PRO A 163 1.91 9.20 8.75
C PRO A 163 2.62 8.71 10.04
N ARG A 164 2.19 7.55 10.56
CA ARG A 164 2.55 7.08 11.91
C ARG A 164 3.85 6.28 12.02
N GLY A 165 4.62 6.03 10.96
CA GLY A 165 5.90 5.33 11.16
C GLY A 165 6.79 5.09 9.96
#